data_AF-A0A976E4P0-F1
#
_entry.id   AF-A0A976E4P0-F1
#
_cell.length_a   1.000
_cell.length_b   1.000
_cell.length_c   1.000
_cell.angle_alpha   90.00
_cell.angle_beta   90.00
_cell.angle_gamma   90.00
#
_symmetry.space_group_name_H-M   'P 1'
#
loop_
_entity.id
_entity.type
_entity.pdbx_description
1 polymer ?
#
loop_
_entity_poly.entity_id
_entity_poly.type
_entity_poly.pdbx_seq_one_letter_code
_entity_poly.pdbx_strand_id
1 'polypeptide(L)'
;MPIIEIAFSARGAFLLRADQQSVGAIFFDSIRADEPAVVREVVLGAPQANPLPPGAWMAPLSGGREVVAVHAASYSGFVLHDNPAMSDTSWPMTRVQLRGGEPRRITVIDRSLRETAPGVFAGSALLPATGAGWELVLTTGLGGQTMCFDVPTLADVPAAVKGPGRIVPERGAETFGLALVGPDGGPAGLVTVRLTFSAPQANWRRSAEVTTDKDGRVTTRFRLPDTRPLIITAEADGGRAFLPLAIEE
;
A
#
# COMPACT_ATOMS: atom_id res chain seq x y z
N MET A 1 5.37 24.38 -3.02
CA MET A 1 5.71 22.94 -3.04
C MET A 1 5.01 22.29 -4.23
N PRO A 2 5.63 21.32 -4.91
CA PRO A 2 5.05 20.74 -6.13
C PRO A 2 3.85 19.85 -5.84
N ILE A 3 2.82 19.98 -6.68
CA ILE A 3 1.69 19.05 -6.76
C ILE A 3 2.10 17.93 -7.71
N ILE A 4 1.90 16.68 -7.29
CA ILE A 4 2.27 15.49 -8.08
C ILE A 4 1.10 14.88 -8.83
N GLU A 5 -0.13 15.16 -8.38
CA GLU A 5 -1.32 14.54 -8.93
C GLU A 5 -2.55 15.41 -8.67
N ILE A 6 -3.47 15.41 -9.64
CA ILE A 6 -4.76 16.06 -9.53
C ILE A 6 -5.84 15.02 -9.84
N ALA A 7 -6.80 14.88 -8.93
CA ALA A 7 -7.97 14.03 -9.11
C ALA A 7 -9.24 14.86 -9.02
N PHE A 8 -10.29 14.42 -9.70
CA PHE A 8 -11.55 15.14 -9.81
C PHE A 8 -12.69 14.35 -9.20
N SER A 9 -13.55 15.04 -8.44
CA SER A 9 -14.91 14.61 -8.17
C SER A 9 -15.87 15.43 -9.04
N ALA A 10 -17.17 15.15 -8.95
CA ALA A 10 -18.23 15.90 -9.60
C ALA A 10 -18.30 17.37 -9.13
N ARG A 11 -17.75 17.68 -7.93
CA ARG A 11 -17.87 19.00 -7.30
C ARG A 11 -16.55 19.69 -7.03
N GLY A 12 -15.41 19.03 -7.22
CA GLY A 12 -14.12 19.65 -6.94
C GLY A 12 -12.91 18.95 -7.54
N ALA A 13 -11.79 19.66 -7.45
CA ALA A 13 -10.46 19.19 -7.79
C ALA A 13 -9.64 19.01 -6.51
N PHE A 14 -8.93 17.89 -6.43
CA PHE A 14 -8.08 17.50 -5.31
C PHE A 14 -6.64 17.46 -5.81
N LEU A 15 -5.72 18.13 -5.11
CA LEU A 15 -4.34 18.35 -5.50
C LEU A 15 -3.42 17.74 -4.44
N LEU A 16 -2.77 16.62 -4.77
CA LEU A 16 -1.86 15.93 -3.86
C LEU A 16 -0.47 16.54 -3.91
N ARG A 17 0.07 16.89 -2.75
CA ARG A 17 1.47 17.35 -2.63
C ARG A 17 2.46 16.20 -2.79
N ALA A 18 3.64 16.52 -3.30
CA ALA A 18 4.72 15.56 -3.52
C ALA A 18 5.15 14.78 -2.27
N ASP A 19 5.08 15.41 -1.09
CA ASP A 19 5.41 14.80 0.20
C ASP A 19 4.23 14.04 0.83
N GLN A 20 3.08 13.97 0.14
CA GLN A 20 1.81 13.41 0.62
C GLN A 20 1.33 13.92 1.98
N GLN A 21 1.88 15.02 2.49
CA GLN A 21 1.50 15.56 3.81
C GLN A 21 0.02 15.95 3.82
N SER A 22 -0.44 16.51 2.71
CA SER A 22 -1.81 17.00 2.56
C SER A 22 -2.27 16.99 1.11
N VAL A 23 -3.60 17.12 0.97
CA VAL A 23 -4.30 17.33 -0.29
C VAL A 23 -4.97 18.70 -0.22
N GLY A 24 -4.74 19.54 -1.23
CA GLY A 24 -5.53 20.74 -1.45
C GLY A 24 -6.85 20.39 -2.15
N ALA A 25 -7.96 20.99 -1.76
CA ALA A 25 -9.25 20.81 -2.39
C ALA A 25 -9.80 22.16 -2.87
N ILE A 26 -10.27 22.20 -4.11
CA ILE A 26 -10.94 23.34 -4.74
C ILE A 26 -12.33 22.89 -5.17
N PHE A 27 -13.38 23.56 -4.70
CA PHE A 27 -14.76 23.23 -5.07
C PHE A 27 -15.26 24.15 -6.16
N PHE A 28 -15.86 23.58 -7.20
CA PHE A 28 -16.28 24.32 -8.38
C PHE A 28 -17.40 25.31 -8.10
N ASP A 29 -18.24 25.05 -7.09
CA ASP A 29 -19.29 25.97 -6.64
C ASP A 29 -18.75 27.20 -5.89
N SER A 30 -17.50 27.12 -5.41
CA SER A 30 -16.82 28.24 -4.74
C SER A 30 -16.02 29.13 -5.70
N ILE A 31 -15.87 28.74 -6.97
CA ILE A 31 -15.10 29.51 -7.96
C ILE A 31 -15.97 30.65 -8.50
N ARG A 32 -15.45 31.88 -8.40
CA ARG A 32 -16.06 33.08 -8.99
C ARG A 32 -15.05 33.74 -9.92
N ALA A 33 -15.53 34.39 -10.97
CA ALA A 33 -14.67 34.96 -12.02
C ALA A 33 -13.67 36.00 -11.50
N ASP A 34 -14.05 36.75 -10.46
CA ASP A 34 -13.29 37.88 -9.94
C ASP A 34 -12.68 37.61 -8.54
N GLU A 35 -12.79 36.37 -8.03
CA GLU A 35 -12.23 35.99 -6.73
C GLU A 35 -11.20 34.87 -6.89
N PRO A 36 -10.06 34.92 -6.19
CA PRO A 36 -9.13 33.79 -6.15
C PRO A 36 -9.82 32.52 -5.66
N ALA A 37 -9.57 31.40 -6.33
CA ALA A 37 -10.07 30.10 -5.87
C ALA A 37 -9.49 29.78 -4.49
N VAL A 38 -10.36 29.42 -3.55
CA VAL A 38 -9.94 29.03 -2.20
C VAL A 38 -9.51 27.57 -2.23
N VAL A 39 -8.23 27.33 -1.93
CA VAL A 39 -7.70 25.99 -1.71
C VAL A 39 -7.82 25.67 -0.24
N ARG A 40 -8.57 24.61 0.08
CA ARG A 40 -8.67 24.08 1.44
C ARG A 40 -7.72 22.91 1.62
N GLU A 41 -6.92 22.92 2.68
CA GLU A 41 -5.94 21.86 2.94
C GLU A 41 -6.54 20.76 3.82
N VAL A 42 -6.34 19.51 3.40
CA VAL A 42 -6.70 18.30 4.16
C VAL A 42 -5.42 17.56 4.51
N VAL A 43 -5.07 17.55 5.79
CA VAL A 43 -3.85 16.88 6.28
C VAL A 43 -4.06 15.37 6.29
N LEU A 44 -3.19 14.65 5.58
CA LEU A 44 -3.19 13.18 5.54
C LEU A 44 -2.25 12.59 6.60
N GLY A 45 -1.13 13.26 6.87
CA GLY A 45 -0.13 12.73 7.80
C GLY A 45 1.14 13.57 7.85
N ALA A 46 2.19 12.99 8.43
CA ALA A 46 3.54 13.56 8.39
C ALA A 46 4.12 13.47 6.96
N PRO A 47 4.94 14.44 6.53
CA PRO A 47 5.54 14.42 5.20
C PRO A 47 6.38 13.17 4.95
N GLN A 48 6.28 12.63 3.73
CA GLN A 48 7.14 11.55 3.23
C GLN A 48 8.58 12.03 3.07
N ALA A 49 9.52 11.25 3.59
CA ALA A 49 10.94 11.48 3.36
C ALA A 49 11.42 10.93 2.01
N ASN A 50 10.75 9.90 1.49
CA ASN A 50 11.18 9.18 0.29
C ASN A 50 10.36 9.60 -0.94
N PRO A 51 10.99 9.66 -2.13
CA PRO A 51 10.25 9.82 -3.37
C PRO A 51 9.24 8.69 -3.57
N LEU A 52 8.05 9.04 -4.04
CA LEU A 52 7.03 8.04 -4.35
C LEU A 52 7.40 7.27 -5.63
N PRO A 53 7.13 5.95 -5.67
CA PRO A 53 7.11 5.21 -6.91
C PRO A 53 6.19 5.87 -7.96
N PRO A 54 6.51 5.76 -9.26
CA PRO A 54 5.62 6.20 -10.33
C PRO A 54 4.26 5.48 -10.25
N GLY A 55 3.18 6.25 -10.24
CA GLY A 55 1.82 5.71 -10.16
C GLY A 55 0.81 6.76 -9.70
N ALA A 56 -0.47 6.38 -9.74
CA ALA A 56 -1.55 7.17 -9.16
C ALA A 56 -1.62 6.90 -7.64
N TRP A 57 -1.86 7.96 -6.89
CA TRP A 57 -1.98 8.03 -5.43
C TRP A 57 -3.29 8.68 -5.01
N MET A 58 -4.08 9.16 -5.97
CA MET A 58 -5.46 9.52 -5.79
C MET A 58 -6.33 8.80 -6.82
N ALA A 59 -7.59 8.56 -6.46
CA ALA A 59 -8.55 7.98 -7.39
C ALA A 59 -9.98 8.41 -7.06
N PRO A 60 -10.80 8.77 -8.05
CA PRO A 60 -12.22 9.03 -7.82
C PRO A 60 -12.96 7.74 -7.47
N LEU A 61 -13.89 7.81 -6.53
CA LEU A 61 -14.76 6.67 -6.20
C LEU A 61 -16.02 6.65 -7.07
N SER A 62 -16.55 5.43 -7.27
CA SER A 62 -17.77 5.21 -8.04
C SER A 62 -18.96 5.89 -7.37
N GLY A 63 -19.49 6.92 -8.02
CA GLY A 63 -20.48 7.84 -7.46
C GLY A 63 -20.07 9.30 -7.62
N GLY A 64 -18.77 9.56 -7.88
CA GLY A 64 -18.26 10.87 -8.27
C GLY A 64 -18.24 11.89 -7.14
N ARG A 65 -18.50 11.52 -5.89
CA ARG A 65 -18.57 12.45 -4.76
C ARG A 65 -17.39 12.39 -3.81
N GLU A 66 -16.49 11.44 -4.05
CA GLU A 66 -15.38 11.16 -3.15
C GLU A 66 -14.13 10.86 -3.96
N VAL A 67 -12.99 11.25 -3.42
CA VAL A 67 -11.67 10.85 -3.92
C VAL A 67 -10.98 10.08 -2.80
N VAL A 68 -10.42 8.91 -3.12
CA VAL A 68 -9.49 8.25 -2.21
C VAL A 68 -8.09 8.76 -2.47
N ALA A 69 -7.36 9.13 -1.42
CA ALA A 69 -5.93 9.43 -1.45
C ALA A 69 -5.18 8.41 -0.59
N VAL A 70 -4.03 7.92 -1.03
CA VAL A 70 -3.20 7.00 -0.22
C VAL A 70 -1.94 7.69 0.25
N HIS A 71 -1.70 7.60 1.56
CA HIS A 71 -0.47 8.03 2.19
C HIS A 71 0.43 6.81 2.46
N ALA A 72 1.59 6.77 1.80
CA ALA A 72 2.47 5.60 1.76
C ALA A 72 3.02 5.23 3.15
N ALA A 73 3.66 6.15 3.89
CA ALA A 73 4.29 5.78 5.17
C ALA A 73 3.31 5.54 6.31
N SER A 74 2.07 6.06 6.26
CA SER A 74 1.06 5.69 7.27
C SER A 74 0.25 4.46 6.87
N TYR A 75 0.50 3.90 5.68
CA TYR A 75 -0.22 2.74 5.17
C TYR A 75 -1.73 2.95 5.23
N SER A 76 -2.20 4.12 4.79
CA SER A 76 -3.60 4.51 4.95
C SER A 76 -4.19 5.06 3.66
N GLY A 77 -5.41 4.63 3.36
CA GLY A 77 -6.29 5.32 2.42
C GLY A 77 -7.15 6.35 3.15
N PHE A 78 -7.35 7.51 2.56
CA PHE A 78 -8.18 8.59 3.05
C PHE A 78 -9.28 8.84 2.03
N VAL A 79 -10.53 8.60 2.42
CA VAL A 79 -11.70 8.98 1.63
C VAL A 79 -11.96 10.45 1.90
N LEU A 80 -11.76 11.28 0.89
CA LEU A 80 -11.97 12.72 0.90
C LEU A 80 -13.38 12.99 0.38
N HIS A 81 -14.25 13.46 1.27
CA HIS A 81 -15.65 13.76 0.94
C HIS A 81 -15.77 15.11 0.25
N ASP A 82 -16.68 15.23 -0.73
CA ASP A 82 -16.98 16.50 -1.41
C ASP A 82 -17.91 17.45 -0.62
N ASN A 83 -18.08 17.22 0.68
CA ASN A 83 -19.00 17.97 1.52
C ASN A 83 -18.26 18.85 2.54
N PRO A 84 -18.18 20.18 2.34
CA PRO A 84 -17.56 21.11 3.29
C PRO A 84 -18.36 21.34 4.59
N ALA A 85 -19.56 20.76 4.75
CA ALA A 85 -20.54 21.20 5.74
C ALA A 85 -20.22 20.96 7.23
N MET A 86 -19.03 20.45 7.60
CA MET A 86 -18.75 20.04 9.00
C MET A 86 -17.86 20.99 9.81
N SER A 87 -16.96 21.78 9.22
CA SER A 87 -16.32 22.97 9.83
C SER A 87 -15.26 23.56 8.89
N ASP A 88 -14.81 24.79 9.16
CA ASP A 88 -13.65 25.37 8.48
C ASP A 88 -12.30 24.81 8.94
N THR A 89 -12.27 23.99 10.00
CA THR A 89 -11.03 23.54 10.65
C THR A 89 -10.75 22.05 10.46
N SER A 90 -11.78 21.23 10.24
CA SER A 90 -11.66 19.78 10.06
C SER A 90 -12.48 19.32 8.86
N TRP A 91 -11.78 18.93 7.79
CA TRP A 91 -12.42 18.35 6.63
C TRP A 91 -12.96 16.95 6.96
N PRO A 92 -14.22 16.60 6.61
CA PRO A 92 -14.69 15.24 6.79
C PRO A 92 -13.89 14.32 5.89
N MET A 93 -13.09 13.47 6.52
CA MET A 93 -12.35 12.41 5.86
C MET A 93 -12.52 11.12 6.63
N THR A 94 -12.39 10.00 5.94
CA THR A 94 -12.34 8.71 6.61
C THR A 94 -11.07 7.97 6.30
N ARG A 95 -10.36 7.59 7.36
CA ARG A 95 -9.11 6.85 7.28
C ARG A 95 -9.39 5.35 7.31
N VAL A 96 -8.86 4.64 6.32
CA VAL A 96 -8.84 3.18 6.25
C VAL A 96 -7.39 2.73 6.38
N GLN A 97 -7.10 1.95 7.41
CA GLN A 97 -5.78 1.35 7.57
C GLN A 97 -5.62 0.22 6.55
N LEU A 98 -4.61 0.33 5.69
CA LEU A 98 -4.25 -0.70 4.73
C LEU A 98 -3.45 -1.77 5.46
N ARG A 99 -3.90 -3.02 5.33
CA ARG A 99 -3.20 -4.21 5.83
C ARG A 99 -2.44 -4.80 4.62
N GLY A 100 -1.14 -5.04 4.74
CA GLY A 100 -0.31 -5.54 3.63
C GLY A 100 1.01 -4.80 3.45
N GLY A 101 1.55 -4.78 2.22
CA GLY A 101 2.81 -4.11 1.83
C GLY A 101 2.78 -2.57 1.94
N GLU A 102 3.88 -1.91 1.57
CA GLU A 102 3.83 -0.47 1.27
C GLU A 102 3.01 -0.25 0.00
N PRO A 103 2.01 0.65 0.00
CA PRO A 103 1.23 0.92 -1.20
C PRO A 103 2.16 1.41 -2.32
N ARG A 104 1.96 0.91 -3.54
CA ARG A 104 2.76 1.28 -4.73
C ARG A 104 1.99 2.14 -5.72
N ARG A 105 0.66 2.00 -5.73
CA ARG A 105 -0.29 2.74 -6.58
C ARG A 105 -1.73 2.47 -6.13
N ILE A 106 -2.65 3.30 -6.59
CA ILE A 106 -4.10 3.08 -6.59
C ILE A 106 -4.55 2.87 -8.03
N THR A 107 -5.57 2.04 -8.23
CA THR A 107 -6.28 1.95 -9.50
C THR A 107 -7.78 1.81 -9.24
N VAL A 108 -8.61 2.46 -10.06
CA VAL A 108 -10.05 2.23 -10.06
C VAL A 108 -10.33 1.10 -11.04
N ILE A 109 -10.97 0.05 -10.56
CA ILE A 109 -11.47 -1.01 -11.43
C ILE A 109 -12.98 -0.85 -11.50
N ASP A 110 -13.52 -0.66 -12.70
CA ASP A 110 -14.96 -0.68 -12.90
C ASP A 110 -15.48 -2.06 -12.50
N ARG A 111 -16.19 -2.08 -11.38
CA ARG A 111 -16.75 -3.28 -10.79
C ARG A 111 -18.23 -3.41 -11.08
N SER A 112 -18.76 -2.79 -12.15
CA SER A 112 -20.20 -2.74 -12.45
C SER A 112 -20.85 -4.12 -12.28
N LEU A 113 -21.38 -4.33 -11.07
CA LEU A 113 -21.99 -5.58 -10.66
C LEU A 113 -23.34 -5.59 -11.35
N ARG A 114 -23.49 -6.52 -12.30
CA ARG A 114 -24.73 -6.70 -13.04
C ARG A 114 -25.47 -7.86 -12.44
N GLU A 115 -26.76 -7.69 -12.21
CA GLU A 115 -27.61 -8.79 -11.79
C GLU A 115 -27.65 -9.84 -12.91
N THR A 116 -27.20 -11.06 -12.62
CA THR A 116 -27.18 -12.19 -13.57
C THR A 116 -28.30 -13.19 -13.29
N ALA A 117 -28.86 -13.17 -12.09
CA ALA A 117 -30.07 -13.86 -11.66
C ALA A 117 -30.66 -13.11 -10.44
N PRO A 118 -31.93 -13.33 -10.06
CA PRO A 118 -32.54 -12.64 -8.91
C PRO A 118 -31.68 -12.72 -7.65
N GLY A 119 -31.17 -11.58 -7.19
CA GLY A 119 -30.29 -11.47 -6.01
C GLY A 119 -28.84 -11.92 -6.22
N VAL A 120 -28.44 -12.26 -7.45
CA VAL A 120 -27.08 -12.67 -7.81
C VAL A 120 -26.46 -11.61 -8.69
N PHE A 121 -25.36 -11.03 -8.24
CA PHE A 121 -24.63 -9.99 -8.95
C PHE A 121 -23.24 -10.48 -9.34
N ALA A 122 -22.86 -10.25 -10.59
CA ALA A 122 -21.54 -10.61 -11.11
C ALA A 122 -20.83 -9.40 -11.74
N GLY A 123 -19.51 -9.39 -11.64
CA GLY A 123 -18.64 -8.41 -12.29
C GLY A 123 -17.29 -9.04 -12.61
N SER A 124 -16.57 -8.50 -13.58
CA SER A 124 -15.22 -8.92 -13.92
C SER A 124 -14.25 -7.74 -13.78
N ALA A 125 -13.07 -8.04 -13.29
CA ALA A 125 -11.99 -7.08 -13.06
C ALA A 125 -10.71 -7.69 -13.62
N LEU A 126 -9.92 -6.90 -14.37
CA LEU A 126 -8.60 -7.32 -14.81
C LEU A 126 -7.57 -6.78 -13.83
N LEU A 127 -6.90 -7.70 -13.12
CA LEU A 127 -5.82 -7.34 -12.23
C LEU A 127 -4.58 -6.97 -13.04
N PRO A 128 -3.79 -5.98 -12.61
CA PRO A 128 -2.75 -5.40 -13.45
C PRO A 128 -1.45 -6.21 -13.51
N ALA A 129 -1.36 -7.37 -12.85
CA ALA A 129 -0.27 -8.34 -13.03
C ALA A 129 -0.73 -9.76 -12.67
N THR A 130 -0.26 -10.77 -13.40
CA THR A 130 -0.43 -12.20 -13.09
C THR A 130 0.54 -12.65 -12.00
N GLY A 131 0.18 -13.67 -11.21
CA GLY A 131 1.10 -14.35 -10.29
C GLY A 131 1.57 -13.58 -9.04
N ALA A 132 1.00 -12.41 -8.74
CA ALA A 132 1.49 -11.55 -7.65
C ALA A 132 0.92 -11.87 -6.25
N GLY A 133 0.11 -12.93 -6.10
CA GLY A 133 -0.51 -13.27 -4.81
C GLY A 133 -1.48 -12.19 -4.32
N TRP A 134 -2.55 -11.97 -5.08
CA TRP A 134 -3.50 -10.89 -4.81
C TRP A 134 -4.48 -11.26 -3.69
N GLU A 135 -4.81 -10.28 -2.84
CA GLU A 135 -5.86 -10.38 -1.83
C GLU A 135 -7.01 -9.43 -2.22
N LEU A 136 -8.23 -9.94 -2.24
CA LEU A 136 -9.46 -9.16 -2.39
C LEU A 136 -9.97 -8.81 -1.00
N VAL A 137 -9.92 -7.52 -0.68
CA VAL A 137 -10.50 -6.98 0.55
C VAL A 137 -11.87 -6.38 0.23
N LEU A 138 -12.92 -6.98 0.77
CA LEU A 138 -14.29 -6.47 0.71
C LEU A 138 -14.63 -5.77 2.01
N THR A 139 -15.21 -4.57 1.92
CA THR A 139 -15.70 -3.82 3.07
C THR A 139 -17.13 -3.34 2.82
N THR A 140 -17.99 -3.40 3.85
CA THR A 140 -19.36 -2.88 3.77
C THR A 140 -19.44 -1.35 3.97
N GLY A 141 -18.31 -0.65 3.83
CA GLY A 141 -18.20 0.78 4.08
C GLY A 141 -17.56 1.10 5.44
N LEU A 142 -17.62 2.37 5.82
CA LEU A 142 -16.86 2.93 6.94
C LEU A 142 -17.32 2.38 8.30
N GLY A 143 -16.39 1.81 9.08
CA GLY A 143 -16.70 1.13 10.35
C GLY A 143 -17.37 -0.23 10.20
N GLY A 144 -17.55 -0.69 8.95
CA GLY A 144 -18.20 -1.94 8.60
C GLY A 144 -17.29 -3.16 8.74
N GLN A 145 -17.86 -4.31 8.37
CA GLN A 145 -17.11 -5.57 8.37
C GLN A 145 -16.16 -5.59 7.17
N THR A 146 -14.94 -6.06 7.41
CA THR A 146 -13.94 -6.31 6.37
C THR A 146 -13.73 -7.81 6.25
N MET A 147 -13.84 -8.33 5.04
CA MET A 147 -13.48 -9.71 4.72
C MET A 147 -12.39 -9.72 3.66
N CYS A 148 -11.44 -10.63 3.83
CA CYS A 148 -10.33 -10.83 2.92
C CYS A 148 -10.45 -12.19 2.23
N PHE A 149 -10.16 -12.23 0.93
CA PHE A 149 -10.14 -13.45 0.14
C PHE A 149 -8.86 -13.48 -0.67
N ASP A 150 -8.18 -14.63 -0.69
CA ASP A 150 -7.13 -14.83 -1.68
C ASP A 150 -7.75 -14.84 -3.08
N VAL A 151 -7.18 -14.09 -4.02
CA VAL A 151 -7.58 -14.13 -5.42
C VAL A 151 -6.67 -15.13 -6.13
N PRO A 152 -7.18 -16.32 -6.49
CA PRO A 152 -6.39 -17.31 -7.20
C PRO A 152 -6.03 -16.75 -8.58
N THR A 153 -4.76 -16.43 -8.81
CA THR A 153 -4.26 -16.16 -10.15
C THR A 153 -3.80 -17.46 -10.80
N LEU A 154 -4.26 -17.71 -12.03
CA LEU A 154 -3.54 -18.61 -12.94
C LEU A 154 -2.13 -18.04 -13.06
N ALA A 155 -1.15 -18.73 -12.48
CA ALA A 155 0.23 -18.35 -12.66
C ALA A 155 0.52 -18.37 -14.16
N ASP A 156 1.04 -17.26 -14.71
CA ASP A 156 1.87 -17.41 -15.91
C ASP A 156 2.93 -18.44 -15.53
N VAL A 157 3.09 -19.47 -16.33
CA VAL A 157 4.20 -20.42 -16.21
C VAL A 157 5.29 -19.88 -17.14
N PRO A 158 6.25 -19.06 -16.69
CA PRO A 158 7.42 -18.82 -17.50
C PRO A 158 8.28 -20.08 -17.40
N ALA A 159 8.94 -20.41 -18.51
CA ALA A 159 9.90 -21.51 -18.60
C ALA A 159 10.85 -21.49 -17.39
N ALA A 160 10.76 -22.53 -16.54
CA ALA A 160 11.65 -22.85 -15.43
C ALA A 160 12.38 -21.65 -14.79
N VAL A 161 11.64 -20.64 -14.35
CA VAL A 161 12.20 -19.66 -13.41
C VAL A 161 12.33 -20.41 -12.10
N LYS A 162 13.57 -20.70 -11.71
CA LYS A 162 13.89 -21.20 -10.38
C LYS A 162 13.15 -20.27 -9.40
N GLY A 163 12.28 -20.85 -8.57
CA GLY A 163 11.27 -20.11 -7.78
C GLY A 163 11.86 -19.03 -6.84
N PRO A 164 11.01 -18.31 -6.08
CA PRO A 164 11.49 -17.26 -5.18
C PRO A 164 12.56 -17.78 -4.22
N GLY A 165 13.49 -16.89 -3.85
CA GLY A 165 14.44 -17.17 -2.77
C GLY A 165 13.73 -17.33 -1.42
N ARG A 166 14.48 -17.70 -0.38
CA ARG A 166 13.95 -17.87 0.99
C ARG A 166 14.66 -16.93 1.95
N ILE A 167 13.89 -16.38 2.88
CA ILE A 167 14.41 -15.70 4.07
C ILE A 167 14.50 -16.76 5.17
N VAL A 168 15.68 -16.94 5.76
CA VAL A 168 15.93 -17.93 6.81
C VAL A 168 16.30 -17.20 8.09
N PRO A 169 15.64 -17.52 9.22
CA PRO A 169 16.02 -16.96 10.51
C PRO A 169 17.36 -17.54 10.96
N GLU A 170 18.25 -16.68 11.44
CA GLU A 170 19.45 -17.11 12.15
C GLU A 170 19.25 -16.90 13.65
N ARG A 171 19.26 -17.99 14.41
CA ARG A 171 19.16 -17.93 15.87
C ARG A 171 20.36 -17.17 16.44
N GLY A 172 20.08 -16.10 17.18
CA GLY A 172 21.03 -15.38 18.03
C GLY A 172 20.46 -15.23 19.43
N ALA A 173 21.32 -15.12 20.45
CA ALA A 173 20.90 -15.13 21.85
C ALA A 173 20.08 -13.88 22.27
N GLU A 174 20.39 -12.70 21.69
CA GLU A 174 19.72 -11.43 22.03
C GLU A 174 19.29 -10.60 20.81
N THR A 175 19.77 -10.97 19.63
CA THR A 175 19.51 -10.23 18.38
C THR A 175 19.20 -11.22 17.27
N PHE A 176 18.25 -10.85 16.44
CA PHE A 176 17.72 -11.68 15.37
C PHE A 176 18.55 -11.48 14.10
N GLY A 177 19.14 -12.56 13.60
CA GLY A 177 19.84 -12.58 12.31
C GLY A 177 18.96 -13.13 11.20
N LEU A 178 19.31 -12.80 9.97
CA LEU A 178 18.60 -13.25 8.77
C LEU A 178 19.62 -13.69 7.72
N ALA A 179 19.30 -14.73 6.98
CA ALA A 179 20.02 -15.12 5.78
C ALA A 179 19.07 -15.19 4.59
N LEU A 180 19.55 -14.81 3.42
CA LEU A 180 18.84 -14.88 2.16
C LEU A 180 19.43 -16.01 1.31
N VAL A 181 18.56 -16.94 0.94
CA VAL A 181 18.91 -18.08 0.10
C VAL A 181 18.24 -17.86 -1.26
N GLY A 182 19.00 -17.96 -2.34
CA GLY A 182 18.49 -17.85 -3.69
C GLY A 182 17.63 -19.06 -4.10
N PRO A 183 16.99 -18.97 -5.28
CA PRO A 183 16.18 -20.04 -5.86
C PRO A 183 16.84 -21.43 -5.88
N ASP A 184 18.16 -21.43 -6.02
CA ASP A 184 19.00 -22.62 -6.21
C ASP A 184 19.46 -23.27 -4.90
N GLY A 185 19.00 -22.76 -3.76
CA GLY A 185 19.51 -23.16 -2.44
C GLY A 185 20.88 -22.56 -2.12
N GLY A 186 21.52 -21.87 -3.06
CA GLY A 186 22.76 -21.13 -2.83
C GLY A 186 22.54 -19.79 -2.11
N PRO A 187 23.57 -19.20 -1.50
CA PRO A 187 23.47 -17.92 -0.81
C PRO A 187 23.14 -16.78 -1.78
N ALA A 188 22.20 -15.92 -1.42
CA ALA A 188 21.97 -14.65 -2.10
C ALA A 188 22.91 -13.59 -1.50
N GLY A 189 24.19 -13.67 -1.85
CA GLY A 189 25.23 -12.81 -1.29
C GLY A 189 25.49 -11.52 -2.07
N LEU A 190 26.04 -10.52 -1.38
CA LEU A 190 26.42 -9.21 -1.93
C LEU A 190 25.26 -8.47 -2.61
N VAL A 191 24.03 -8.64 -2.10
CA VAL A 191 22.83 -7.95 -2.61
C VAL A 191 22.34 -6.94 -1.58
N THR A 192 21.94 -5.77 -2.06
CA THR A 192 21.18 -4.79 -1.27
C THR A 192 19.70 -5.14 -1.33
N VAL A 193 19.06 -5.11 -0.16
CA VAL A 193 17.70 -5.58 0.03
C VAL A 193 16.98 -4.68 1.01
N ARG A 194 15.75 -4.30 0.67
CA ARG A 194 14.82 -3.67 1.61
C ARG A 194 14.05 -4.74 2.36
N LEU A 195 14.33 -4.87 3.64
CA LEU A 195 13.56 -5.71 4.56
C LEU A 195 12.40 -4.92 5.15
N THR A 196 11.23 -5.54 5.23
CA THR A 196 10.08 -4.98 5.93
C THR A 196 9.53 -5.98 6.93
N PHE A 197 9.43 -5.55 8.18
CA PHE A 197 8.94 -6.30 9.33
C PHE A 197 7.57 -5.76 9.70
N SER A 198 6.60 -6.64 9.90
CA SER A 198 5.24 -6.26 10.28
C SER A 198 4.70 -7.20 11.35
N ALA A 199 4.04 -6.64 12.37
CA ALA A 199 3.27 -7.37 13.36
C ALA A 199 1.78 -7.11 13.10
N PRO A 200 1.07 -8.00 12.39
CA PRO A 200 -0.31 -7.76 11.96
C PRO A 200 -1.26 -7.50 13.13
N GLN A 201 -0.97 -8.07 14.30
CA GLN A 201 -1.78 -7.96 15.50
C GLN A 201 -1.44 -6.75 16.38
N ALA A 202 -0.29 -6.08 16.17
CA ALA A 202 0.23 -5.08 17.10
C ALA A 202 0.43 -3.69 16.49
N ASN A 203 -0.10 -3.42 15.30
CA ASN A 203 0.08 -2.13 14.58
C ASN A 203 1.54 -1.65 14.54
N TRP A 204 2.50 -2.59 14.50
CA TRP A 204 3.92 -2.30 14.48
C TRP A 204 4.51 -2.69 13.13
N ARG A 205 5.35 -1.79 12.58
CA ARG A 205 6.06 -2.02 11.33
C ARG A 205 7.40 -1.31 11.35
N ARG A 206 8.40 -1.93 10.72
CA ARG A 206 9.72 -1.34 10.51
C ARG A 206 10.23 -1.76 9.14
N SER A 207 10.93 -0.87 8.46
CA SER A 207 11.69 -1.21 7.25
C SER A 207 13.17 -0.84 7.44
N ALA A 208 14.05 -1.59 6.80
CA ALA A 208 15.48 -1.35 6.81
C ALA A 208 16.08 -1.75 5.47
N GLU A 209 16.94 -0.89 4.93
CA GLU A 209 17.80 -1.24 3.81
C GLU A 209 19.06 -1.92 4.38
N VAL A 210 19.40 -3.08 3.85
CA VAL A 210 20.52 -3.90 4.32
C VAL A 210 21.27 -4.51 3.16
N THR A 211 22.50 -4.93 3.41
CA THR A 211 23.31 -5.70 2.45
C THR A 211 23.60 -7.09 3.01
N THR A 212 23.61 -8.10 2.14
CA THR A 212 24.07 -9.44 2.50
C THR A 212 25.58 -9.61 2.28
N ASP A 213 26.24 -10.40 3.12
CA ASP A 213 27.61 -10.83 2.90
C ASP A 213 27.72 -11.88 1.78
N LYS A 214 28.93 -12.38 1.50
CA LYS A 214 29.16 -13.41 0.47
C LYS A 214 28.39 -14.72 0.72
N ASP A 215 28.03 -15.00 1.97
CA ASP A 215 27.34 -16.21 2.41
C ASP A 215 25.82 -15.97 2.52
N GLY A 216 25.33 -14.83 2.02
CA GLY A 216 23.90 -14.47 2.00
C GLY A 216 23.37 -14.00 3.34
N ARG A 217 24.22 -13.78 4.34
CA ARG A 217 23.79 -13.33 5.68
C ARG A 217 23.60 -11.83 5.67
N VAL A 218 22.48 -11.37 6.21
CA VAL A 218 22.21 -9.95 6.42
C VAL A 218 23.21 -9.42 7.44
N THR A 219 23.98 -8.41 7.04
CA THR A 219 25.06 -7.84 7.87
C THR A 219 24.53 -7.11 9.12
N THR A 220 23.28 -6.65 9.07
CA THR A 220 22.59 -5.99 10.18
C THR A 220 21.80 -6.99 11.02
N ARG A 221 21.87 -6.85 12.34
CA ARG A 221 21.04 -7.61 13.29
C ARG A 221 19.91 -6.76 13.85
N PHE A 222 18.78 -7.41 14.15
CA PHE A 222 17.55 -6.74 14.55
C PHE A 222 17.13 -7.08 15.96
N ARG A 223 16.64 -6.08 16.70
CA ARG A 223 15.79 -6.31 17.87
C ARG A 223 14.34 -6.28 17.42
N LEU A 224 13.67 -7.42 17.58
CA LEU A 224 12.27 -7.58 17.23
C LEU A 224 11.39 -7.30 18.46
N PRO A 225 10.16 -6.78 18.29
CA PRO A 225 9.24 -6.62 19.41
C PRO A 225 8.76 -7.98 19.93
N ASP A 226 8.26 -8.00 21.16
CA ASP A 226 7.67 -9.20 21.81
C ASP A 226 6.25 -9.50 21.33
N THR A 227 5.94 -9.14 20.08
CA THR A 227 4.63 -9.36 19.46
C THR A 227 4.76 -10.45 18.40
N ARG A 228 3.79 -11.36 18.33
CA ARG A 228 3.72 -12.43 17.33
C ARG A 228 2.32 -12.51 16.71
N PRO A 229 2.18 -12.99 15.46
CA PRO A 229 3.26 -13.35 14.54
C PRO A 229 3.98 -12.11 13.98
N LEU A 230 5.25 -12.28 13.58
CA LEU A 230 6.00 -11.29 12.80
C LEU A 230 6.16 -11.79 11.37
N ILE A 231 5.80 -10.95 10.40
CA ILE A 231 5.99 -11.23 8.97
C ILE A 231 7.15 -10.37 8.47
N ILE A 232 8.12 -11.01 7.82
CA ILE A 232 9.29 -10.40 7.22
C ILE A 232 9.22 -10.60 5.70
N THR A 233 9.27 -9.51 4.95
CA THR A 233 9.35 -9.52 3.48
C THR A 233 10.64 -8.87 3.02
N ALA A 234 11.15 -9.29 1.86
CA ALA A 234 12.39 -8.78 1.28
C ALA A 234 12.18 -8.39 -0.19
N GLU A 235 12.57 -7.17 -0.56
CA GLU A 235 12.65 -6.69 -1.94
C GLU A 235 14.12 -6.40 -2.25
N ALA A 236 14.74 -7.20 -3.11
CA ALA A 236 16.13 -6.99 -3.50
C ALA A 236 16.26 -6.11 -4.75
N ASP A 237 17.39 -5.41 -4.85
CA ASP A 237 17.74 -4.64 -6.03
C ASP A 237 17.69 -5.53 -7.29
N GLY A 238 17.01 -5.03 -8.33
CA GLY A 238 16.74 -5.80 -9.56
C GLY A 238 15.46 -6.66 -9.50
N GLY A 239 14.61 -6.49 -8.48
CA GLY A 239 13.27 -7.10 -8.42
C GLY A 239 13.27 -8.58 -8.07
N ARG A 240 14.37 -9.11 -7.52
CA ARG A 240 14.44 -10.51 -7.08
C ARG A 240 13.51 -10.72 -5.87
N ALA A 241 12.58 -11.67 -6.02
CA ALA A 241 11.58 -12.00 -5.01
C ALA A 241 12.08 -13.06 -4.02
N PHE A 242 11.69 -12.90 -2.76
CA PHE A 242 11.87 -13.89 -1.69
C PHE A 242 10.53 -14.20 -1.05
N LEU A 243 10.33 -15.46 -0.64
CA LEU A 243 9.16 -15.86 0.13
C LEU A 243 9.14 -15.14 1.48
N PRO A 244 7.99 -14.61 1.93
CA PRO A 244 7.84 -14.05 3.25
C PRO A 244 8.21 -15.08 4.33
N LEU A 245 8.90 -14.62 5.36
CA LEU A 245 9.16 -15.40 6.57
C LEU A 245 8.17 -14.98 7.65
N ALA A 246 7.36 -15.93 8.11
CA ALA A 246 6.54 -15.78 9.31
C ALA A 246 7.29 -16.34 10.53
N ILE A 247 7.35 -15.56 11.60
CA ILE A 247 7.84 -15.95 12.91
C ILE A 247 6.63 -16.02 13.82
N GLU A 248 6.22 -17.23 14.17
CA GLU A 248 5.01 -17.49 14.96
C GLU A 248 5.32 -17.68 16.45
N GLU A 249 6.55 -18.05 16.80
CA GLU A 249 7.07 -18.23 18.16
C GLU A 249 8.26 -17.28 18.44
#